data_AF-A0A4Y3WF40-F1
#
_entry.id   AF-A0A4Y3WF40-F1
#
_cell.length_a   1.000
_cell.length_b   1.000
_cell.length_c   1.000
_cell.angle_alpha   90.00
_cell.angle_beta   90.00
_cell.angle_gamma   90.00
#
_symmetry.space_group_name_H-M   'P 1'
#
loop_
_entity.id
_entity.type
_entity.pdbx_description
1 polymer ?
#
loop_
_entity_poly.entity_id
_entity_poly.type
_entity_poly.pdbx_seq_one_letter_code
_entity_poly.pdbx_strand_id
1 'polypeptide(L)' 'MAVSKAGDRYLRTLLVVGATAVVRHVKHKVHGPLIEWVRKLLLTKSARLTAVALANKMARIAWAVMARNTVYGHSAA' A
#
# COMPACT_ATOMS: atom_id res chain seq x y z
N MET A 1 10.67 -21.16 -6.18
CA MET A 1 9.91 -20.12 -5.44
C MET A 1 10.54 -19.99 -4.06
N ALA A 2 11.40 -18.99 -3.87
CA ALA A 2 12.04 -18.74 -2.58
C ALA A 2 11.59 -17.36 -2.11
N VAL A 3 11.01 -17.30 -0.91
CA VAL A 3 10.92 -16.04 -0.18
C VAL A 3 12.34 -15.70 0.26
N SER A 4 13.07 -14.99 -0.59
CA SER A 4 14.40 -14.51 -0.25
C SER A 4 14.33 -13.64 1.00
N LYS A 5 15.45 -13.46 1.71
CA LYS A 5 15.58 -12.61 2.91
C LYS A 5 15.03 -11.17 2.73
N ALA A 6 14.83 -10.74 1.48
CA ALA A 6 14.23 -9.47 1.06
C ALA A 6 12.70 -9.52 0.77
N GLY A 7 12.05 -10.66 1.02
CA GLY A 7 10.68 -10.95 0.58
C GLY A 7 10.60 -11.48 -0.86
N ASP A 8 9.40 -11.88 -1.25
CA ASP A 8 9.13 -12.38 -2.60
C ASP A 8 9.00 -11.21 -3.61
N ARG A 9 9.77 -11.29 -4.70
CA ARG A 9 9.80 -10.26 -5.75
C ARG A 9 8.44 -10.10 -6.42
N TYR A 10 7.71 -11.20 -6.61
CA TYR A 10 6.41 -11.23 -7.26
C TYR A 10 5.36 -10.54 -6.41
N LEU A 11 5.36 -10.74 -5.08
CA LEU A 11 4.52 -10.00 -4.14
C LEU A 11 4.78 -8.49 -4.18
N ARG A 12 6.05 -8.05 -4.23
CA ARG A 12 6.38 -6.63 -4.41
C ARG A 12 5.82 -6.06 -5.70
N THR A 13 5.93 -6.80 -6.80
CA THR A 13 5.39 -6.38 -8.10
C THR A 13 3.87 -6.22 -8.03
N LEU A 14 3.16 -7.21 -7.49
CA LEU A 14 1.71 -7.16 -7.33
C LEU A 14 1.27 -5.96 -6.48
N LEU A 15 1.96 -5.71 -5.36
CA LEU A 15 1.67 -4.57 -4.48
C LEU A 15 1.88 -3.22 -5.20
N VAL A 16 2.93 -3.09 -6.02
CA VAL A 16 3.18 -1.86 -6.78
C VAL A 16 2.15 -1.66 -7.89
N VAL A 17 1.74 -2.72 -8.58
CA VAL A 17 0.68 -2.66 -9.60
C VAL A 17 -0.65 -2.24 -8.97
N GLY A 18 -1.03 -2.86 -7.85
CA GLY A 18 -2.24 -2.49 -7.10
C GLY A 18 -2.18 -1.05 -6.58
N ALA A 19 -1.05 -0.64 -6.01
CA ALA A 19 -0.85 0.74 -5.56
C ALA A 19 -0.93 1.75 -6.71
N THR A 20 -0.44 1.41 -7.90
CA THR A 20 -0.55 2.27 -9.09
C THR A 20 -2.01 2.45 -9.51
N ALA A 21 -2.82 1.39 -9.44
CA ALA A 21 -4.26 1.49 -9.69
C ALA A 21 -4.95 2.40 -8.67
N VAL A 22 -4.62 2.28 -7.37
CA VAL A 22 -5.15 3.16 -6.31
C VAL A 22 -4.75 4.61 -6.54
N VAL A 23 -3.49 4.89 -6.88
CA VAL A 23 -3.01 6.25 -7.18
C VAL A 23 -3.75 6.87 -8.36
N ARG A 24 -4.11 6.08 -9.38
CA ARG A 24 -4.99 6.53 -10.48
C ARG A 24 -6.41 6.79 -10.00
N HIS A 25 -6.93 5.93 -9.11
CA HIS A 25 -8.29 5.99 -8.61
C HIS A 25 -8.53 7.08 -7.54
N VAL A 26 -7.48 7.61 -6.90
CA VAL A 26 -7.52 8.74 -5.94
C VAL A 26 -8.15 10.02 -6.52
N LYS A 27 -8.20 10.14 -7.85
CA LYS A 27 -8.89 11.24 -8.55
C LYS A 27 -10.41 11.04 -8.61
N HIS A 28 -10.89 9.81 -8.57
CA HIS A 28 -12.31 9.50 -8.41
C HIS A 28 -12.65 9.64 -6.92
N LYS A 29 -13.87 10.08 -6.59
CA LYS A 29 -14.33 10.53 -5.26
C LYS A 29 -14.30 9.43 -4.17
N VAL A 30 -13.12 8.90 -3.88
CA VAL A 30 -12.87 7.93 -2.82
C VAL A 30 -12.38 8.70 -1.61
N HIS A 31 -13.05 8.50 -0.48
CA HIS A 31 -12.75 9.17 0.77
C HIS A 31 -12.18 8.16 1.77
N GLY A 32 -11.09 8.55 2.46
CA GLY A 32 -10.51 7.73 3.52
C GLY A 32 -9.12 8.23 3.95
N PRO A 33 -8.66 7.89 5.18
CA PRO A 33 -7.38 8.36 5.71
C PRO A 33 -6.17 8.00 4.83
N LEU A 34 -6.21 6.82 4.21
CA LEU A 34 -5.16 6.36 3.29
C LEU A 34 -5.15 7.18 1.99
N ILE A 35 -6.32 7.48 1.44
CA ILE A 35 -6.48 8.24 0.20
C ILE A 35 -6.05 9.69 0.39
N GLU A 36 -6.38 10.29 1.54
CA GLU A 36 -5.95 11.64 1.88
C GLU A 36 -4.43 11.73 2.06
N TRP A 37 -3.82 10.72 2.70
CA TRP A 37 -2.35 10.61 2.77
C TRP A 37 -1.71 10.50 1.38
N VAL A 38 -2.27 9.66 0.50
CA VAL A 38 -1.79 9.51 -0.88
C VAL A 38 -1.95 10.81 -1.67
N ARG A 39 -3.06 11.54 -1.49
CA ARG A 39 -3.31 12.83 -2.13
C ARG A 39 -2.28 13.88 -1.71
N LYS A 40 -2.00 13.99 -0.40
CA LYS A 40 -0.92 14.86 0.12
C LYS A 40 0.45 14.49 -0.45
N LEU A 41 0.72 13.20 -0.61
CA LEU A 41 1.97 12.73 -1.18
C LEU A 41 2.07 13.03 -2.68
N LEU A 42 0.97 12.95 -3.43
CA LEU A 42 0.90 13.35 -4.85
C LEU A 42 1.12 14.86 -5.06
N LEU A 43 0.79 15.70 -4.08
CA LEU A 43 1.07 17.14 -4.15
C LEU A 43 2.57 17.45 -4.04
N THR A 44 3.35 16.56 -3.41
CA THR A 44 4.77 16.81 -3.10
C THR A 44 5.73 15.91 -3.88
N LYS A 45 5.25 14.77 -4.41
CA LYS A 45 6.06 13.73 -5.06
C LYS A 45 5.39 13.19 -6.32
N SER A 46 6.20 12.62 -7.21
CA SER A 46 5.72 11.99 -8.45
C SER A 46 4.86 10.75 -8.18
N ALA A 47 3.91 10.47 -9.08
CA ALA A 47 2.97 9.36 -8.94
C ALA A 47 3.63 7.99 -8.75
N ARG A 48 4.80 7.76 -9.38
CA ARG A 48 5.56 6.51 -9.25
C ARG A 48 6.14 6.34 -7.85
N LEU A 49 6.69 7.40 -7.25
CA LEU A 49 7.19 7.36 -5.87
C LEU A 49 6.05 7.13 -4.88
N THR A 50 4.91 7.79 -5.11
CA THR A 50 3.72 7.61 -4.29
C THR A 50 3.17 6.18 -4.36
N ALA A 51 3.15 5.56 -5.54
CA ALA A 51 2.75 4.16 -5.69
C ALA A 51 3.69 3.20 -4.92
N VAL A 52 5.01 3.41 -4.98
CA VAL A 52 5.97 2.60 -4.23
C VAL A 52 5.83 2.81 -2.72
N ALA A 53 5.63 4.04 -2.27
CA ALA A 53 5.41 4.35 -0.86
C ALA A 53 4.12 3.69 -0.33
N LEU A 54 3.04 3.75 -1.12
CA LEU A 54 1.78 3.08 -0.81
C LEU A 54 1.96 1.55 -0.74
N ALA A 55 2.65 0.96 -1.72
CA ALA A 55 2.95 -0.47 -1.72
C ALA A 55 3.74 -0.89 -0.47
N ASN A 56 4.74 -0.10 -0.06
CA ASN A 56 5.51 -0.36 1.16
C ASN A 56 4.64 -0.27 2.43
N LYS A 57 3.74 0.73 2.50
CA LYS A 57 2.79 0.86 3.61
C LYS A 57 1.86 -0.36 3.71
N MET A 58 1.31 -0.81 2.58
CA MET A 58 0.45 -1.99 2.52
C MET A 58 1.23 -3.28 2.88
N ALA A 59 2.47 -3.41 2.40
CA ALA A 59 3.34 -4.54 2.75
C ALA A 59 3.59 -4.63 4.27
N ARG A 60 3.83 -3.49 4.93
CA ARG A 60 4.02 -3.45 6.39
C ARG A 60 2.76 -3.80 7.16
N ILE A 61 1.59 -3.37 6.68
CA ILE A 61 0.29 -3.74 7.28
C ILE A 61 0.08 -5.25 7.14
N ALA A 62 0.26 -5.80 5.93
CA ALA A 62 0.15 -7.24 5.69
C ALA A 62 1.13 -8.04 6.56
N TRP A 63 2.38 -7.60 6.67
CA TRP A 63 3.37 -8.23 7.54
C TRP A 63 2.95 -8.18 9.01
N ALA A 64 2.47 -7.04 9.51
CA ALA A 64 2.03 -6.92 10.90
C ALA A 64 0.81 -7.81 11.18
N VAL A 65 -0.14 -7.89 10.25
CA VAL A 65 -1.32 -8.76 10.31
C VAL A 65 -0.90 -10.23 10.36
N MET A 66 0.00 -10.66 9.46
CA MET A 66 0.51 -12.03 9.42
C MET A 66 1.35 -12.36 10.67
N ALA A 67 2.24 -11.46 11.09
CA ALA A 67 3.13 -11.68 12.23
C ALA A 67 2.37 -11.73 13.56
N ARG A 68 1.26 -11.00 13.68
CA ARG A 68 0.43 -10.97 14.90
C ARG A 68 -0.76 -11.93 14.84
N ASN A 69 -0.96 -12.62 13.70
CA ASN A 69 -2.13 -13.44 13.40
C ASN A 69 -3.47 -12.75 13.71
N THR A 70 -3.50 -11.41 13.57
CA THR A 70 -4.69 -10.60 13.86
C THR A 70 -5.59 -10.56 12.64
N VAL A 71 -6.91 -10.61 12.83
CA VAL A 71 -7.86 -10.41 11.74
C VAL A 71 -7.72 -8.99 11.21
N TYR A 72 -7.63 -8.83 9.88
CA TYR A 72 -7.71 -7.51 9.24
C TYR A 72 -9.12 -6.93 9.48
N GLY A 73 -9.23 -6.13 10.54
CA GLY A 73 -10.46 -5.43 10.92
C GLY A 73 -10.28 -3.93 10.78
N HIS A 74 -11.38 -3.23 10.51
CA HIS A 74 -11.45 -1.79 10.70
C HIS A 74 -11.27 -1.54 12.20
N SER A 75 -10.05 -1.20 12.65
CA SER A 75 -9.80 -0.82 14.03
C SER A 75 -10.40 0.56 14.27
N ALA A 76 -11.74 0.61 14.39
CA ALA A 76 -12.44 1.62 15.14
C ALA A 76 -12.57 1.07 16.57
N ALA A 77 -11.58 1.40 17.39
CA ALA A 77 -11.75 1.50 18.83
C ALA A 77 -11.74 2.99 19.15
#